data_AF-A0A7I9VLG2-F1
#
_entry.id   AF-A0A7I9VLG2-F1
#
_cell.length_a   1.000
_cell.length_b   1.000
_cell.length_c   1.000
_cell.angle_alpha   90.00
_cell.angle_beta   90.00
_cell.angle_gamma   90.00
#
_symmetry.space_group_name_H-M   'P 1'
#
loop_
_entity.id
_entity.type
_entity.pdbx_description
1 polymer ?
#
loop_
_entity_poly.entity_id
_entity_poly.type
_entity_poly.pdbx_seq_one_letter_code
_entity_poly.pdbx_strand_id
1 'polypeptide(L)' 'MIVCSCRAVSEQALREAACAGLSPAEVEAQTGAGGDCGCCREEVAYILSRAAGPCRAGGACPGCPRRQAA' A
#
# COMPACT_ATOMS: atom_id res chain seq x y z
N MET A 1 -13.64 0.72 0.11
CA MET A 1 -14.33 -0.38 -0.62
C MET A 1 -13.62 -1.72 -0.42
N ILE A 2 -14.21 -2.86 -0.79
CA ILE A 2 -13.44 -4.10 -0.98
C ILE A 2 -12.68 -4.00 -2.31
N VAL A 3 -11.38 -4.25 -2.26
CA VAL A 3 -10.46 -4.16 -3.41
C VAL A 3 -10.09 -5.57 -3.90
N CYS A 4 -9.86 -6.50 -2.98
CA CYS A 4 -9.64 -7.91 -3.32
C CYS A 4 -10.78 -8.78 -2.79
N SER A 5 -11.63 -9.30 -3.69
CA SER A 5 -12.73 -10.19 -3.30
C SER A 5 -12.27 -11.59 -2.89
N CYS A 6 -11.15 -12.09 -3.41
CA CYS A 6 -10.60 -13.41 -3.04
C CYS A 6 -10.18 -13.50 -1.58
N ARG A 7 -9.63 -12.40 -1.05
CA ARG A 7 -9.09 -12.30 0.31
C ARG A 7 -9.86 -11.35 1.22
N ALA A 8 -10.98 -10.81 0.73
CA ALA A 8 -11.79 -9.79 1.39
C ALA A 8 -10.97 -8.57 1.90
N VAL A 9 -9.97 -8.14 1.11
CA VAL A 9 -9.11 -7.01 1.50
C VAL A 9 -9.78 -5.70 1.12
N SER A 10 -9.90 -4.82 2.11
CA SER A 10 -10.46 -3.49 1.95
C SER A 10 -9.41 -2.45 1.56
N GLU A 11 -9.85 -1.39 0.90
CA GLU A 11 -9.05 -0.21 0.63
C GLU A 11 -8.48 0.40 1.92
N GLN A 12 -9.23 0.36 3.02
CA GLN A 12 -8.77 0.88 4.31
C GLN A 12 -7.55 0.10 4.81
N ALA A 13 -7.57 -1.23 4.71
CA ALA A 13 -6.41 -2.07 5.04
C ALA A 13 -5.20 -1.75 4.14
N LEU A 14 -5.42 -1.48 2.85
CA LEU A 14 -4.34 -1.06 1.94
C LEU A 14 -3.76 0.31 2.29
N ARG A 15 -4.60 1.26 2.74
CA ARG A 15 -4.14 2.56 3.21
C ARG A 15 -3.32 2.44 4.50
N GLU A 16 -3.73 1.57 5.41
CA GLU A 16 -2.97 1.26 6.63
C GLU A 16 -1.62 0.64 6.29
N ALA A 17 -1.58 -0.31 5.35
CA ALA A 17 -0.34 -0.88 4.83
C ALA A 17 0.57 0.19 4.20
N ALA A 18 0.02 1.10 3.40
CA ALA A 18 0.78 2.21 2.83
C ALA A 18 1.33 3.17 3.91
N CYS A 19 0.55 3.45 4.95
CA CYS A 19 1.00 4.25 6.10
C CYS A 19 2.13 3.57 6.87
N ALA A 20 2.09 2.24 6.98
CA ALA A 20 3.17 1.44 7.54
C ALA A 20 4.37 1.26 6.59
N GLY A 21 4.28 1.78 5.35
CA GLY A 21 5.38 1.78 4.38
C GLY A 21 5.57 0.46 3.64
N LEU A 22 4.56 -0.41 3.63
CA LEU A 22 4.63 -1.71 2.97
C LEU A 22 4.63 -1.54 1.44
N SER A 23 5.50 -2.29 0.79
CA SER A 23 5.53 -2.48 -0.66
C SER A 23 4.38 -3.40 -1.13
N PRO A 24 4.02 -3.37 -2.42
CA PRO A 24 3.01 -4.28 -2.97
C PRO A 24 3.32 -5.77 -2.71
N ALA A 25 4.59 -6.16 -2.74
CA ALA A 25 5.02 -7.53 -2.44
C ALA A 25 4.80 -7.90 -0.97
N GLU A 26 5.07 -6.98 -0.04
CA GLU A 26 4.80 -7.20 1.39
C GLU A 26 3.30 -7.26 1.69
N VAL A 27 2.50 -6.44 0.99
CA VAL A 27 1.03 -6.50 1.08
C VAL A 27 0.51 -7.83 0.55
N GLU A 28 1.02 -8.31 -0.58
CA GLU A 28 0.66 -9.62 -1.12
C GLU A 28 1.04 -10.74 -0.13
N ALA A 29 2.24 -10.70 0.45
CA ALA A 29 2.68 -11.69 1.42
C ALA A 29 1.84 -11.71 2.72
N GLN A 30 1.40 -10.54 3.20
CA GLN A 30 0.64 -10.43 4.45
C GLN A 30 -0.86 -10.69 4.27
N THR A 31 -1.44 -10.24 3.16
CA THR A 31 -2.90 -10.22 2.97
C THR A 31 -3.38 -11.20 1.89
N GLY A 32 -2.48 -11.66 1.03
CA GLY A 32 -2.80 -12.42 -0.18
C GLY A 32 -3.38 -11.58 -1.32
N ALA A 33 -3.60 -10.26 -1.13
CA ALA A 33 -4.14 -9.40 -2.17
C ALA A 33 -3.17 -9.35 -3.38
N GLY A 34 -3.68 -9.70 -4.55
CA GLY A 34 -2.91 -9.76 -5.80
C GLY A 34 -2.29 -11.12 -6.12
N GLY A 35 -2.34 -12.09 -5.20
CA GLY A 35 -1.74 -13.42 -5.38
C GLY A 35 -2.67 -14.50 -5.97
N ASP A 36 -3.99 -14.37 -5.84
CA ASP A 36 -4.94 -15.39 -6.34
C ASP A 36 -5.32 -15.14 -7.81
N CYS A 37 -6.49 -14.51 -8.09
CA CYS A 37 -6.93 -14.23 -9.46
C CYS A 37 -6.18 -13.08 -10.13
N GLY A 38 -5.43 -12.28 -9.36
CA GLY A 38 -4.64 -11.15 -9.86
C GLY A 38 -5.43 -9.90 -10.26
N CYS A 39 -6.77 -9.94 -10.35
CA CYS A 39 -7.58 -8.82 -10.87
C CYS A 39 -7.44 -7.51 -10.07
N CYS A 40 -7.08 -7.58 -8.79
CA CYS A 40 -6.91 -6.41 -7.94
C CYS A 40 -5.48 -5.83 -7.93
N ARG A 41 -4.51 -6.43 -8.65
CA ARG A 41 -3.09 -6.03 -8.55
C ARG A 41 -2.84 -4.57 -8.89
N GLU A 42 -3.41 -4.09 -9.99
CA GLU A 42 -3.24 -2.69 -10.43
C GLU A 42 -3.87 -1.72 -9.44
N GLU A 43 -5.07 -2.02 -8.95
CA GLU A 43 -5.77 -1.20 -7.96
C GLU A 43 -5.02 -1.15 -6.62
N VAL A 44 -4.47 -2.28 -6.17
CA VAL A 44 -3.61 -2.35 -4.97
C VAL A 44 -2.39 -1.44 -5.14
N ALA A 45 -1.67 -1.55 -6.27
CA ALA A 45 -0.50 -0.72 -6.53
C ALA A 45 -0.85 0.78 -6.61
N TYR A 46 -1.99 1.11 -7.22
CA TYR A 46 -2.49 2.47 -7.30
C TYR A 46 -2.83 3.05 -5.92
N ILE A 47 -3.54 2.30 -5.07
CA ILE A 47 -3.89 2.75 -3.71
C ILE A 47 -2.62 2.94 -2.87
N LEU A 48 -1.69 1.99 -2.91
CA LEU A 48 -0.43 2.07 -2.16
C LEU A 48 0.39 3.30 -2.59
N SER A 49 0.53 3.55 -3.89
CA SER A 49 1.28 4.71 -4.39
C SER A 49 0.63 6.05 -4.05
N ARG A 50 -0.71 6.16 -4.10
CA ARG A 50 -1.42 7.39 -3.69
C ARG A 50 -1.37 7.63 -2.20
N ALA A 51 -1.56 6.59 -1.40
CA ALA A 51 -1.53 6.72 0.06
C ALA A 51 -0.11 7.00 0.58
N ALA A 52 0.91 6.49 -0.10
CA ALA A 52 2.32 6.75 0.16
C ALA A 52 2.82 8.12 -0.35
N GLY A 53 1.93 9.01 -0.84
CA GLY A 53 2.29 10.31 -1.41
C GLY A 53 3.29 11.12 -0.59
N PRO A 54 4.00 12.08 -1.23
CA PRO A 54 5.16 12.75 -0.64
C PRO A 54 4.81 13.32 0.73
N CYS A 55 5.66 13.04 1.72
CA CYS A 55 5.44 13.57 3.06
C CYS A 55 5.37 15.11 2.96
N ARG A 56 4.22 15.71 3.31
CA ARG A 56 4.02 17.17 3.25
C ARG A 56 4.76 17.92 4.37
N ALA A 57 5.62 17.24 5.13
CA ALA A 57 6.57 17.89 6.00
C ALA A 57 7.64 18.52 5.09
N GLY A 58 7.77 19.85 5.10
CA GLY A 58 8.74 20.61 4.31
C GLY A 58 10.20 20.41 4.74
N GLY A 59 10.60 19.19 5.10
CA GLY A 59 11.91 18.80 5.57
C GLY A 59 11.99 17.30 5.87
N ALA A 60 13.21 16.75 5.79
CA ALA A 60 13.48 15.35 6.09
C ALA A 60 13.17 15.03 7.56
N CYS A 61 12.04 14.37 7.81
CA CYS A 61 11.73 13.84 9.13
C CYS A 61 12.68 12.67 9.44
N PRO A 62 13.46 12.74 10.54
CA PRO A 62 14.31 11.64 10.94
C PRO A 62 13.44 10.43 11.29
N GLY A 63 13.68 9.29 10.61
CA GLY A 63 12.99 8.03 10.87
C GLY A 63 11.73 7.75 10.04
N CYS A 64 11.34 8.61 9.09
CA CYS A 64 10.18 8.30 8.26
C CYS A 64 10.53 7.30 7.14
N PRO A 65 9.81 6.19 7.00
CA PRO A 65 10.03 5.22 5.92
C PRO A 65 9.84 5.84 4.52
N ARG A 66 9.12 6.97 4.42
CA ARG A 66 8.93 7.73 3.18
C ARG A 66 10.09 8.67 2.81
N ARG A 67 11.17 8.75 3.60
CA ARG A 67 12.36 9.58 3.28
C ARG A 67 13.19 9.04 2.11
N GLN A 68 13.11 7.74 1.81
CA GLN A 68 13.98 7.08 0.82
C GLN A 68 13.35 6.96 -0.57
N ALA A 69 12.11 7.43 -0.76
CA ALA A 69 11.48 7.51 -2.07
C ALA A 69 11.85 8.84 -2.75
N ALA A 70 13.10 8.93 -3.20
CA ALA A 70 13.59 9.99 -4.10
C ALA A 70 14.44 9.35 -5.20
#